data_AF-A0A7V7QIZ6-F1
#
_entry.id   AF-A0A7V7QIZ6-F1
#
_cell.length_a   1.000
_cell.length_b   1.000
_cell.length_c   1.000
_cell.angle_alpha   90.00
_cell.angle_beta   90.00
_cell.angle_gamma   90.00
#
_symmetry.space_group_name_H-M   'P 1'
#
loop_
_entity.id
_entity.type
_entity.pdbx_description
1 polymer ?
#
loop_
_entity_poly.entity_id
_entity_poly.type
_entity_poly.pdbx_seq_one_letter_code
_entity_poly.pdbx_strand_id
1 'polypeptide(L)'
;MQPMIYKMQRKYGGKNLKIYYNKNKNKKEVIILSFAQKLKTLRKERNYSQEELAQLLDVSRQAVSKWESDRGTPETDKLIQISTMFDVSLDYLLKNEQHLDNQQGTSYYVSREMMEGFLCYKRQATKRIAIGISLIVLSNAFTIAFQEYVFAVILYWITFSCGIATLVWQFFQPKRYKEIYTKQLLFDDIIIKDFKQEYEKNRKRYIFLLIVAIIIFIISPQVMLYTIEYIGYNIGFTLDWFLHALWISLAIMAGSAFYSESILAHNREYLQKKISKGKHIWVYLAIPITVVAVLVGIYMNTWNPVIPIIILFSVLLVNVCKILMEGRNKNE
;
A
#
# COMPACT_ATOMS: atom_id res chain seq x y z
N MET A 1 -11.73 -41.64 -21.00
CA MET A 1 -11.56 -42.03 -19.58
C MET A 1 -11.88 -40.81 -18.71
N GLN A 2 -13.00 -40.80 -17.98
CA GLN A 2 -13.34 -39.67 -17.09
C GLN A 2 -12.33 -39.64 -15.92
N PRO A 3 -11.81 -38.46 -15.52
CA PRO A 3 -10.92 -38.39 -14.36
C PRO A 3 -11.67 -38.87 -13.11
N MET A 4 -11.10 -39.83 -12.39
CA MET A 4 -11.57 -40.24 -11.05
C MET A 4 -11.32 -39.08 -10.09
N ILE A 5 -12.40 -38.40 -9.70
CA ILE A 5 -12.34 -37.30 -8.74
C ILE A 5 -12.58 -37.87 -7.33
N TYR A 6 -11.61 -37.73 -6.44
CA TYR A 6 -11.79 -38.11 -5.04
C TYR A 6 -12.47 -36.97 -4.25
N LYS A 7 -13.46 -37.35 -3.44
CA LYS A 7 -14.22 -36.49 -2.53
C LYS A 7 -13.59 -36.54 -1.15
N MET A 8 -13.01 -35.45 -0.67
CA MET A 8 -12.68 -35.28 0.75
C MET A 8 -13.59 -34.21 1.35
N GLN A 9 -14.36 -34.58 2.37
CA GLN A 9 -15.10 -33.62 3.21
C GLN A 9 -14.19 -33.20 4.36
N ARG A 10 -13.87 -31.91 4.46
CA ARG A 10 -13.27 -31.34 5.67
C ARG A 10 -14.14 -30.21 6.21
N LYS A 11 -14.31 -30.20 7.52
CA LYS A 11 -15.00 -29.15 8.26
C LYS A 11 -13.97 -28.05 8.56
N TYR A 12 -14.07 -26.90 7.88
CA TYR A 12 -13.23 -25.72 8.16
C TYR A 12 -14.14 -24.52 8.40
N GLY A 13 -14.00 -23.86 9.55
CA GLY A 13 -14.77 -22.66 9.90
C GLY A 13 -16.29 -22.86 9.82
N GLY A 14 -16.80 -24.03 10.22
CA GLY A 14 -18.23 -24.33 10.25
C GLY A 14 -18.88 -24.59 8.88
N LYS A 15 -18.14 -24.52 7.77
CA LYS A 15 -18.65 -24.83 6.42
C LYS A 15 -18.08 -26.15 5.89
N ASN A 16 -18.94 -26.95 5.24
CA ASN A 16 -18.56 -28.15 4.52
C ASN A 16 -18.08 -27.76 3.12
N LEU A 17 -16.76 -27.76 2.88
CA LEU A 17 -16.20 -27.59 1.54
C LEU A 17 -15.91 -28.94 0.89
N LYS A 18 -16.22 -29.07 -0.41
CA LYS A 18 -15.91 -30.23 -1.25
C LYS A 18 -14.75 -29.87 -2.17
N ILE A 19 -13.59 -30.49 -1.93
CA ILE A 19 -12.40 -30.29 -2.75
C ILE A 19 -12.27 -31.49 -3.69
N TYR A 20 -12.05 -31.21 -4.98
CA TYR A 20 -11.98 -32.20 -6.05
C TYR A 20 -10.53 -32.35 -6.52
N TYR A 21 -9.97 -33.56 -6.46
CA TYR A 21 -8.58 -33.86 -6.87
C TYR A 21 -8.53 -34.66 -8.17
N ASN A 22 -7.58 -34.33 -9.06
CA ASN A 22 -7.26 -35.11 -10.26
C ASN A 22 -6.01 -35.99 -10.02
N LYS A 23 -6.13 -37.31 -10.16
CA LYS A 23 -5.07 -38.29 -9.87
C LYS A 23 -3.97 -38.38 -10.95
N ASN A 24 -4.15 -37.77 -12.13
CA ASN A 24 -3.30 -38.05 -13.30
C ASN A 24 -2.04 -37.18 -13.46
N LYS A 25 -1.74 -36.28 -12.53
CA LYS A 25 -0.47 -35.55 -12.50
C LYS A 25 -0.06 -35.39 -11.04
N ASN A 26 1.21 -35.61 -10.69
CA ASN A 26 1.78 -35.36 -9.36
C ASN A 26 1.81 -33.85 -9.00
N LYS A 27 0.74 -33.12 -9.31
CA LYS A 27 0.57 -31.67 -9.13
C LYS A 27 -0.81 -31.45 -8.51
N LYS A 28 -0.85 -30.81 -7.34
CA LYS A 28 -2.11 -30.37 -6.71
C LYS A 28 -2.71 -29.26 -7.59
N GLU A 29 -3.62 -29.61 -8.49
CA GLU A 29 -4.32 -28.66 -9.35
C GLU A 29 -5.73 -28.45 -8.80
N VAL A 30 -6.05 -27.21 -8.41
CA VAL A 30 -7.41 -26.84 -8.01
C VAL A 30 -8.26 -26.78 -9.28
N ILE A 31 -9.23 -27.69 -9.39
CA ILE A 31 -10.13 -27.74 -10.55
C ILE A 31 -11.22 -26.68 -10.36
N ILE A 32 -11.21 -25.66 -11.20
CA ILE A 32 -12.27 -24.64 -11.24
C ILE A 32 -13.52 -25.29 -11.83
N LEU A 33 -14.58 -25.38 -11.04
CA LEU A 33 -15.84 -25.94 -11.51
C LEU A 33 -16.69 -24.89 -12.25
N SER A 34 -17.07 -25.18 -13.49
CA SER A 34 -18.09 -24.42 -14.23
C SER A 34 -19.48 -24.63 -13.64
N PHE A 35 -20.44 -23.76 -13.99
CA PHE A 35 -21.85 -23.94 -13.62
C PHE A 35 -22.37 -25.34 -14.00
N ALA A 36 -22.09 -25.81 -15.22
CA ALA A 36 -22.49 -27.13 -15.69
C ALA A 36 -21.99 -28.25 -14.79
N GLN A 37 -20.72 -28.15 -14.36
CA GLN A 37 -20.09 -29.15 -13.51
C GLN A 37 -20.69 -29.12 -12.10
N LYS A 38 -20.98 -27.95 -11.55
CA LYS A 38 -21.66 -27.80 -10.25
C LYS A 38 -23.07 -28.36 -10.28
N LEU A 39 -23.87 -28.02 -11.28
CA LEU A 39 -25.23 -28.54 -11.45
C LEU A 39 -25.23 -30.06 -11.55
N LYS A 40 -24.36 -30.62 -12.40
CA LYS A 40 -24.18 -32.06 -12.55
C LYS A 40 -23.77 -32.75 -11.26
N THR A 41 -22.98 -32.08 -10.43
CA THR A 41 -22.52 -32.64 -9.16
C THR A 41 -23.64 -32.63 -8.13
N LEU A 42 -24.36 -31.51 -7.98
CA LEU A 42 -25.53 -31.40 -7.09
C LEU A 42 -26.60 -32.44 -7.45
N ARG A 43 -26.89 -32.60 -8.75
CA ARG A 43 -27.83 -33.61 -9.25
C ARG A 43 -27.41 -35.02 -8.83
N LYS A 44 -26.15 -35.39 -9.05
CA LYS A 44 -25.62 -36.71 -8.69
C LYS A 44 -25.61 -36.96 -7.19
N GLU A 45 -25.39 -35.93 -6.38
CA GLU A 45 -25.41 -36.07 -4.92
C GLU A 45 -26.79 -36.30 -4.34
N ARG A 46 -27.84 -35.87 -5.06
CA ARG A 46 -29.23 -36.21 -4.75
C ARG A 46 -29.73 -37.45 -5.51
N ASN A 47 -28.84 -38.15 -6.22
CA ASN A 47 -29.14 -39.32 -7.04
C ASN A 47 -30.19 -39.11 -8.14
N TYR A 48 -30.41 -37.87 -8.59
CA TYR A 48 -31.37 -37.59 -9.65
C TYR A 48 -30.80 -37.93 -11.03
N SER A 49 -31.63 -38.45 -11.92
CA SER A 49 -31.38 -38.51 -13.36
C SER A 49 -31.57 -37.12 -14.01
N GLN A 50 -31.06 -36.93 -15.23
CA GLN A 50 -31.32 -35.68 -15.96
C GLN A 50 -32.82 -35.49 -16.25
N GLU A 51 -33.57 -36.59 -16.38
CA GLU A 51 -35.02 -36.57 -16.59
C GLU A 51 -35.75 -36.10 -15.32
N GLU A 52 -35.39 -36.67 -14.18
CA GLU A 52 -35.97 -36.30 -12.88
C GLU A 52 -35.67 -34.85 -12.52
N LEU A 53 -34.45 -34.37 -12.75
CA LEU A 53 -34.12 -32.96 -12.54
C LEU A 53 -34.92 -32.04 -13.48
N ALA A 54 -35.17 -32.47 -14.72
CA ALA A 54 -35.94 -31.71 -15.67
C ALA A 54 -37.41 -31.60 -15.25
N GLN A 55 -38.00 -32.70 -14.75
CA GLN A 55 -39.35 -32.71 -14.18
C GLN A 55 -39.46 -31.80 -12.96
N LEU A 56 -38.51 -31.89 -12.02
CA LEU A 56 -38.51 -31.07 -10.81
C LEU A 56 -38.37 -29.56 -11.08
N LEU A 57 -37.69 -29.21 -12.17
CA LEU A 57 -37.49 -27.82 -12.59
C LEU A 57 -38.49 -27.38 -13.65
N ASP A 58 -39.48 -28.19 -14.01
CA ASP A 58 -40.46 -27.92 -15.07
C ASP A 58 -39.79 -27.40 -16.36
N VAL A 59 -38.87 -28.21 -16.90
CA VAL A 59 -38.15 -27.97 -18.17
C VAL A 59 -37.97 -29.27 -18.95
N SER A 60 -37.55 -29.17 -20.21
CA SER A 60 -37.22 -30.37 -20.99
C SER A 60 -35.89 -30.99 -20.53
N ARG A 61 -35.78 -32.32 -20.61
CA ARG A 61 -34.52 -33.05 -20.41
C ARG A 61 -33.37 -32.50 -21.26
N GLN A 62 -33.70 -32.02 -22.47
CA GLN A 62 -32.73 -31.41 -23.38
C GLN A 62 -32.16 -30.11 -22.83
N ALA A 63 -32.96 -29.30 -22.12
CA ALA A 63 -32.48 -28.08 -21.45
C ALA A 63 -31.46 -28.42 -20.36
N VAL A 64 -31.77 -29.39 -19.50
CA VAL A 64 -30.84 -29.87 -18.46
C VAL A 64 -29.54 -30.42 -19.08
N SER A 65 -29.65 -31.18 -20.18
CA SER A 65 -28.47 -31.69 -20.89
C SER A 65 -27.61 -30.55 -21.50
N LYS A 66 -28.23 -29.51 -22.05
CA LYS A 66 -27.51 -28.31 -22.53
C LYS A 66 -26.79 -27.59 -21.39
N TRP A 67 -27.46 -27.42 -20.24
CA TRP A 67 -26.88 -26.80 -19.06
C TRP A 67 -25.71 -27.61 -18.49
N GLU A 68 -25.83 -28.93 -18.37
CA GLU A 68 -24.77 -29.81 -17.88
C GLU A 68 -23.60 -30.03 -18.88
N SER A 69 -23.73 -29.52 -20.11
CA SER A 69 -22.69 -29.58 -21.15
C SER A 69 -22.08 -28.22 -21.49
N ASP A 70 -22.33 -27.18 -20.67
CA ASP A 70 -21.87 -25.79 -20.90
C ASP A 70 -22.34 -25.22 -22.26
N ARG A 71 -23.41 -25.79 -22.86
CA ARG A 71 -23.97 -25.37 -24.16
C ARG A 71 -25.20 -24.45 -24.04
N GLY A 72 -25.45 -23.95 -22.84
CA GLY A 72 -26.53 -23.01 -22.54
C GLY A 72 -26.59 -22.74 -21.04
N THR A 73 -27.15 -21.60 -20.68
CA THR A 73 -27.36 -21.21 -19.28
C THR A 73 -28.86 -21.23 -18.97
N PRO A 74 -29.28 -21.62 -17.75
CA PRO A 74 -30.67 -21.46 -17.33
C PRO A 74 -31.02 -19.97 -17.20
N GLU A 75 -32.31 -19.68 -17.32
CA GLU A 75 -32.85 -18.36 -17.01
C GLU A 75 -32.77 -18.08 -15.50
N THR A 76 -32.83 -16.81 -15.12
CA THR A 76 -32.69 -16.35 -13.72
C THR A 76 -33.66 -17.07 -12.78
N ASP A 77 -34.90 -17.26 -13.19
CA ASP A 77 -35.92 -17.93 -12.36
C ASP A 77 -35.55 -19.40 -12.11
N LYS A 78 -35.04 -20.10 -13.13
CA LYS A 78 -34.57 -21.49 -12.98
C LYS A 78 -33.30 -21.56 -12.13
N LEU A 79 -32.41 -20.56 -12.20
CA LEU A 79 -31.24 -20.47 -11.33
C LEU A 79 -31.63 -20.33 -9.84
N ILE A 80 -32.66 -19.53 -9.54
CA ILE A 80 -33.20 -19.38 -8.19
C ILE A 80 -33.87 -20.67 -7.72
N GLN A 81 -34.60 -21.37 -8.60
CA GLN A 81 -35.19 -22.67 -8.28
C GLN A 81 -34.12 -23.72 -7.98
N ILE A 82 -33.06 -23.79 -8.80
CA ILE A 82 -31.91 -24.69 -8.59
C ILE A 82 -31.23 -24.39 -7.26
N SER A 83 -30.99 -23.11 -6.94
CA SER A 83 -30.31 -22.71 -5.70
C SER A 83 -31.11 -23.14 -4.47
N THR A 84 -32.43 -22.93 -4.51
CA THR A 84 -33.36 -23.30 -3.44
C THR A 84 -33.48 -24.82 -3.31
N MET A 85 -33.65 -25.54 -4.42
CA MET A 85 -33.82 -27.00 -4.45
C MET A 85 -32.62 -27.75 -3.87
N PHE A 86 -31.40 -27.27 -4.16
CA PHE A 86 -30.18 -27.90 -3.69
C PHE A 86 -29.62 -27.32 -2.38
N ASP A 87 -30.29 -26.32 -1.80
CA ASP A 87 -29.86 -25.60 -0.60
C ASP A 87 -28.44 -25.03 -0.73
N VAL A 88 -28.22 -24.28 -1.83
CA VAL A 88 -26.96 -23.60 -2.13
C VAL A 88 -27.22 -22.14 -2.47
N SER A 89 -26.24 -21.27 -2.27
CA SER A 89 -26.39 -19.86 -2.69
C SER A 89 -26.32 -19.72 -4.22
N LEU A 90 -27.02 -18.71 -4.76
CA LEU A 90 -26.89 -18.33 -6.18
C LEU A 90 -25.42 -18.02 -6.53
N ASP A 91 -24.71 -17.40 -5.58
CA ASP A 91 -23.28 -17.13 -5.65
C ASP A 91 -22.45 -18.40 -5.87
N TYR A 92 -22.77 -19.50 -5.15
CA TYR A 92 -22.09 -20.78 -5.35
C TYR A 92 -22.32 -21.32 -6.76
N LEU A 93 -23.53 -21.20 -7.30
CA LEU A 93 -23.83 -21.67 -8.66
C LEU A 93 -23.08 -20.87 -9.73
N LEU A 94 -23.06 -19.54 -9.61
CA LEU A 94 -22.59 -18.63 -10.66
C LEU A 94 -21.10 -18.29 -10.59
N LYS A 95 -20.51 -18.18 -9.39
CA LYS A 95 -19.10 -17.79 -9.26
C LYS A 95 -18.19 -18.99 -9.51
N ASN A 96 -17.45 -18.99 -10.61
CA ASN A 96 -16.34 -19.94 -10.79
C ASN A 96 -15.44 -19.88 -9.54
N GLU A 97 -15.17 -21.03 -8.91
CA GLU A 97 -14.32 -21.10 -7.71
C GLU A 97 -12.84 -20.84 -8.07
N GLN A 98 -12.56 -19.64 -8.58
CA GLN A 98 -11.20 -19.14 -8.84
C GLN A 98 -10.60 -18.42 -7.63
N HIS A 99 -11.29 -18.36 -6.49
CA HIS A 99 -10.76 -17.70 -5.29
C HIS A 99 -11.05 -18.49 -4.02
N LEU A 100 -10.60 -19.75 -4.01
CA LEU A 100 -10.27 -20.46 -2.77
C LEU A 100 -8.76 -20.68 -2.64
N ASP A 101 -7.97 -19.77 -3.20
CA ASP A 101 -6.66 -19.45 -2.60
C ASP A 101 -6.93 -18.64 -1.35
N ASN A 102 -6.97 -19.32 -0.20
CA ASN A 102 -6.53 -18.91 1.14
C ASN A 102 -6.60 -17.43 1.61
N GLN A 103 -7.45 -16.58 1.04
CA GLN A 103 -7.47 -15.15 1.30
C GLN A 103 -8.87 -14.52 1.11
N GLN A 104 -9.90 -15.08 1.75
CA GLN A 104 -11.18 -14.37 1.96
C GLN A 104 -11.05 -13.20 2.96
N GLY A 105 -9.97 -12.41 2.87
CA GLY A 105 -9.73 -11.23 3.70
C GLY A 105 -8.74 -10.20 3.14
N THR A 106 -8.14 -10.42 1.97
CA THR A 106 -7.02 -9.58 1.49
C THR A 106 -7.36 -8.63 0.36
N SER A 107 -8.44 -8.84 -0.40
CA SER A 107 -8.84 -7.93 -1.45
C SER A 107 -9.84 -6.89 -0.93
N TYR A 108 -9.61 -5.62 -1.24
CA TYR A 108 -10.41 -4.47 -0.80
C TYR A 108 -10.86 -3.68 -2.02
N TYR A 109 -12.17 -3.64 -2.26
CA TYR A 109 -12.73 -2.84 -3.36
C TYR A 109 -12.65 -1.34 -3.03
N VAL A 110 -12.19 -0.56 -4.00
CA VAL A 110 -12.01 0.89 -3.88
C VAL A 110 -12.77 1.57 -5.00
N SER A 111 -13.85 2.27 -4.64
CA SER A 111 -14.59 3.13 -5.57
C SER A 111 -13.82 4.42 -5.86
N ARG A 112 -14.26 5.17 -6.89
CA ARG A 112 -13.68 6.48 -7.23
C ARG A 112 -13.75 7.44 -6.04
N GLU A 113 -14.89 7.48 -5.34
CA GLU A 113 -15.11 8.37 -4.19
C GLU A 113 -14.19 8.02 -3.02
N MET A 114 -13.97 6.73 -2.78
CA MET A 114 -13.06 6.28 -1.72
C MET A 114 -11.61 6.66 -2.03
N MET A 115 -11.19 6.49 -3.29
CA MET A 115 -9.87 6.86 -3.77
C MET A 115 -9.64 8.37 -3.64
N GLU A 116 -10.58 9.19 -4.11
CA GLU A 116 -10.53 10.65 -4.00
C GLU A 116 -10.55 11.11 -2.54
N GLY A 117 -11.39 10.49 -1.70
CA GLY A 117 -11.43 10.75 -0.27
C GLY A 117 -10.10 10.47 0.43
N PHE A 118 -9.43 9.37 0.08
CA PHE A 118 -8.10 9.06 0.58
C PHE A 118 -7.05 10.10 0.15
N LEU A 119 -7.04 10.49 -1.13
CA LEU A 119 -6.11 11.50 -1.64
C LEU A 119 -6.33 12.86 -0.97
N CYS A 120 -7.58 13.27 -0.79
CA CYS A 120 -7.95 14.50 -0.08
C CYS A 120 -7.49 14.46 1.38
N TYR A 121 -7.78 13.36 2.09
CA TYR A 121 -7.33 13.13 3.45
C TYR A 121 -5.80 13.25 3.58
N LYS A 122 -5.05 12.65 2.65
CA LYS A 122 -3.58 12.75 2.63
C LYS A 122 -3.10 14.16 2.34
N ARG A 123 -3.68 14.82 1.34
CA ARG A 123 -3.33 16.21 1.00
C ARG A 123 -3.54 17.14 2.20
N GLN A 124 -4.63 16.98 2.95
CA GLN A 124 -4.90 17.81 4.12
C GLN A 124 -3.94 17.52 5.27
N ALA A 125 -3.65 16.25 5.55
CA ALA A 125 -2.64 15.86 6.54
C ALA A 125 -1.26 16.45 6.20
N THR A 126 -0.84 16.30 4.94
CA THR A 126 0.46 16.82 4.46
C THR A 126 0.54 18.33 4.51
N LYS A 127 -0.55 19.04 4.18
CA LYS A 127 -0.60 20.50 4.34
C LYS A 127 -0.35 20.92 5.79
N ARG A 128 -0.96 20.24 6.76
CA ARG A 128 -0.74 20.52 8.19
C ARG A 128 0.71 20.25 8.59
N ILE A 129 1.31 19.15 8.11
CA ILE A 129 2.73 18.83 8.35
C ILE A 129 3.64 19.91 7.76
N ALA A 130 3.41 20.29 6.49
CA ALA A 130 4.19 21.33 5.82
C ALA A 130 4.08 22.67 6.54
N ILE A 131 2.87 23.10 6.92
CA ILE A 131 2.66 24.33 7.70
C ILE A 131 3.39 24.27 9.04
N GLY A 132 3.26 23.16 9.79
CA GLY A 132 3.92 23.01 11.09
C GLY A 132 5.44 23.11 10.99
N ILE A 133 6.05 22.43 10.01
CA ILE A 133 7.50 22.48 9.77
C ILE A 133 7.93 23.87 9.28
N SER A 134 7.19 24.49 8.35
CA SER A 134 7.47 25.83 7.86
C SER A 134 7.42 26.87 8.99
N LEU A 135 6.46 26.78 9.91
CA LEU A 135 6.39 27.67 11.09
C LEU A 135 7.60 27.51 12.02
N ILE A 136 8.03 26.27 12.26
CA ILE A 136 9.23 25.99 13.07
C ILE A 136 10.48 26.60 12.41
N VAL A 137 10.66 26.38 11.11
CA VAL A 137 11.80 26.93 10.37
C VAL A 137 11.76 28.47 10.38
N LEU A 138 10.60 29.04 10.06
CA LEU A 138 10.40 30.48 9.96
C LEU A 138 10.51 31.19 11.31
N SER A 139 10.31 30.50 12.43
CA SER A 139 10.50 31.10 13.75
C SER A 139 11.88 31.72 13.92
N ASN A 140 12.92 31.13 13.32
CA ASN A 140 14.30 31.64 13.37
C ASN A 140 14.48 32.96 12.62
N ALA A 141 13.54 33.37 11.76
CA ALA A 141 13.59 34.69 11.14
C ALA A 141 13.43 35.81 12.18
N PHE A 142 12.63 35.59 13.24
CA PHE A 142 12.36 36.61 14.25
C PHE A 142 13.59 37.00 15.06
N THR A 143 14.51 36.06 15.31
CA THR A 143 15.73 36.32 16.11
C THR A 143 16.70 37.28 15.42
N ILE A 144 16.58 37.45 14.10
CA ILE A 144 17.47 38.28 13.29
C ILE A 144 16.74 39.51 12.72
N ALA A 145 15.42 39.42 12.49
CA ALA A 145 14.65 40.49 11.85
C ALA A 145 14.43 41.73 12.74
N PHE A 146 14.45 41.59 14.07
CA PHE A 146 14.10 42.66 15.01
C PHE A 146 15.31 43.10 15.85
N GLN A 147 15.50 44.41 16.01
CA GLN A 147 16.55 44.96 16.89
C GLN A 147 16.23 44.77 18.37
N GLU A 148 14.95 44.80 18.75
CA GLU A 148 14.48 44.62 20.12
C GLU A 148 14.47 43.13 20.51
N TYR A 149 15.45 42.72 21.30
CA TYR A 149 15.68 41.31 21.66
C TYR A 149 14.46 40.67 22.35
N VAL A 150 13.80 41.37 23.27
CA VAL A 150 12.66 40.81 24.02
C VAL A 150 11.49 40.50 23.09
N PHE A 151 11.17 41.42 22.17
CA PHE A 151 10.06 41.23 21.22
C PHE A 151 10.35 40.10 20.22
N ALA A 152 11.58 40.02 19.71
CA ALA A 152 12.05 38.95 18.84
C ALA A 152 11.86 37.56 19.47
N VAL A 153 12.28 37.41 20.73
CA VAL A 153 12.18 36.15 21.48
C VAL A 153 10.72 35.74 21.70
N ILE A 154 9.83 36.68 22.00
CA ILE A 154 8.40 36.40 22.16
C ILE A 154 7.80 35.87 20.85
N LEU A 155 8.07 36.53 19.72
CA LEU A 155 7.57 36.09 18.41
C LEU A 155 8.14 34.73 17.98
N TYR A 156 9.43 34.50 18.25
CA TYR A 156 10.06 33.19 18.06
C TYR A 156 9.30 32.09 18.79
N TRP A 157 9.08 32.24 20.09
CA TRP A 157 8.42 31.20 20.90
C TRP A 157 6.96 30.99 20.52
N ILE A 158 6.22 32.06 20.19
CA ILE A 158 4.83 31.95 19.73
C ILE A 158 4.75 31.15 18.43
N THR A 159 5.56 31.50 17.43
CA THR A 159 5.52 30.85 16.11
C THR A 159 6.05 29.42 16.14
N PHE A 160 7.14 29.18 16.89
CA PHE A 160 7.68 27.85 17.14
C PHE A 160 6.66 26.94 17.84
N SER A 161 6.01 27.44 18.90
CA SER A 161 5.00 26.69 19.64
C SER A 161 3.76 26.39 18.79
N CYS A 162 3.33 27.33 17.94
CA CYS A 162 2.24 27.11 16.98
C CYS A 162 2.59 26.02 15.95
N GLY A 163 3.84 26.02 15.46
CA GLY A 163 4.35 24.97 14.59
C GLY A 163 4.31 23.58 15.24
N ILE A 164 4.82 23.47 16.48
CA ILE A 164 4.76 22.22 17.27
C ILE A 164 3.31 21.80 17.51
N ALA A 165 2.44 22.70 17.97
CA ALA A 165 1.04 22.40 18.23
C ALA A 165 0.34 21.84 16.98
N THR A 166 0.65 22.37 15.79
CA THR A 166 0.14 21.87 14.51
C THR A 166 0.60 20.44 14.22
N LEU A 167 1.87 20.12 14.49
CA LEU A 167 2.43 18.77 14.30
C LEU A 167 1.87 17.76 15.32
N VAL A 168 1.75 18.16 16.58
CA VAL A 168 1.14 17.36 17.65
C VAL A 168 -0.31 17.06 17.31
N TRP A 169 -1.09 18.08 16.92
CA TRP A 169 -2.47 17.90 16.48
C TRP A 169 -2.59 16.92 15.32
N GLN A 170 -1.68 16.99 14.35
CA GLN A 170 -1.63 16.07 13.22
C GLN A 170 -1.26 14.63 13.63
N PHE A 171 -0.37 14.46 14.62
CA PHE A 171 0.02 13.15 15.13
C PHE A 171 -1.15 12.40 15.77
N PHE A 172 -2.03 13.11 16.49
CA PHE A 172 -3.21 12.53 17.15
C PHE A 172 -4.43 12.34 16.22
N GLN A 173 -4.35 12.69 14.94
CA GLN A 173 -5.46 12.44 14.02
C GLN A 173 -5.70 10.94 13.83
N PRO A 174 -6.97 10.48 13.81
CA PRO A 174 -7.29 9.08 13.65
C PRO A 174 -6.80 8.56 12.29
N LYS A 175 -6.13 7.40 12.31
CA LYS A 175 -5.61 6.75 11.08
C LYS A 175 -6.77 6.21 10.24
N ARG A 176 -7.23 6.98 9.26
CA ARG A 176 -8.22 6.55 8.25
C ARG A 176 -7.57 5.75 7.10
N TYR A 177 -8.38 4.97 6.39
CA TYR A 177 -7.99 4.21 5.18
C TYR A 177 -6.84 3.19 5.39
N LYS A 178 -6.86 2.45 6.51
CA LYS A 178 -5.81 1.46 6.82
C LYS A 178 -5.78 0.31 5.82
N GLU A 179 -6.92 0.01 5.22
CA GLU A 179 -7.15 -1.04 4.24
C GLU A 179 -6.31 -0.79 2.98
N ILE A 180 -6.19 0.46 2.51
CA ILE A 180 -5.37 0.84 1.34
C ILE A 180 -3.91 0.41 1.48
N TYR A 181 -3.41 0.36 2.72
CA TYR A 181 -2.03 -0.01 3.03
C TYR A 181 -1.80 -1.49 3.34
N THR A 182 -2.86 -2.26 3.50
CA THR A 182 -2.79 -3.60 4.09
C THR A 182 -3.43 -4.66 3.22
N LYS A 183 -4.39 -4.27 2.39
CA LYS A 183 -5.17 -5.13 1.51
C LYS A 183 -4.86 -4.80 0.06
N GLN A 184 -4.86 -5.83 -0.78
CA GLN A 184 -4.77 -5.72 -2.22
C GLN A 184 -6.00 -4.98 -2.74
N LEU A 185 -5.79 -3.92 -3.51
CA LEU A 185 -6.90 -3.12 -4.01
C LEU A 185 -7.54 -3.72 -5.26
N LEU A 186 -8.87 -3.70 -5.32
CA LEU A 186 -9.67 -4.00 -6.50
C LEU A 186 -10.37 -2.72 -6.96
N PHE A 187 -10.27 -2.44 -8.25
CA PHE A 187 -10.87 -1.29 -8.93
C PHE A 187 -11.62 -1.78 -10.16
N ASP A 188 -12.57 -0.98 -10.64
CA ASP A 188 -13.11 -1.17 -11.97
C ASP A 188 -12.03 -0.84 -13.01
N ASP A 189 -11.94 -1.61 -14.09
CA ASP A 189 -10.86 -1.51 -15.09
C ASP A 189 -10.78 -0.11 -15.72
N ILE A 190 -11.93 0.55 -15.92
CA ILE A 190 -12.01 1.92 -16.43
C ILE A 190 -11.39 2.90 -15.43
N ILE A 191 -11.75 2.78 -14.14
CA ILE A 191 -11.29 3.68 -13.07
C ILE A 191 -9.77 3.59 -12.90
N ILE A 192 -9.21 2.38 -12.83
CA ILE A 192 -7.76 2.21 -12.64
C ILE A 192 -6.96 2.65 -13.86
N LYS A 193 -7.49 2.47 -15.07
CA LYS A 193 -6.84 2.92 -16.30
C LYS A 193 -6.77 4.45 -16.35
N ASP A 194 -7.89 5.12 -16.11
CA ASP A 194 -7.97 6.58 -16.04
C ASP A 194 -7.04 7.12 -14.96
N PHE A 195 -7.06 6.51 -13.77
CA PHE A 195 -6.23 6.92 -12.65
C PHE A 195 -4.73 6.77 -12.95
N LYS A 196 -4.31 5.65 -13.56
CA LYS A 196 -2.91 5.44 -13.93
C LYS A 196 -2.43 6.45 -14.98
N GLN A 197 -3.30 6.84 -15.92
CA GLN A 197 -2.98 7.87 -16.90
C GLN A 197 -2.79 9.24 -16.24
N GLU A 198 -3.68 9.63 -15.33
CA GLU A 198 -3.55 10.90 -14.58
C GLU A 198 -2.34 10.86 -13.63
N TYR A 199 -2.06 9.71 -13.01
CA TYR A 199 -0.87 9.51 -12.19
C TYR A 199 0.43 9.75 -12.97
N GLU A 200 0.60 9.23 -14.19
CA GLU A 200 1.82 9.48 -14.97
C GLU A 200 1.99 10.96 -15.34
N LYS A 201 0.89 11.66 -15.60
CA LYS A 201 0.90 13.11 -15.82
C LYS A 201 1.28 13.87 -14.54
N ASN A 202 0.68 13.53 -13.42
CA ASN A 202 0.95 14.16 -12.12
C ASN A 202 2.36 13.85 -11.60
N ARG A 203 2.87 12.64 -11.86
CA ARG A 203 4.25 12.25 -11.55
C ARG A 203 5.27 13.21 -12.13
N LYS A 204 5.11 13.62 -13.40
CA LYS A 204 5.99 14.63 -14.02
C LYS A 204 5.93 15.97 -13.29
N ARG A 205 4.72 16.40 -12.89
CA ARG A 205 4.53 17.63 -12.10
C ARG A 205 5.19 17.54 -10.72
N TYR A 206 5.08 16.41 -10.03
CA TYR A 206 5.72 16.22 -8.72
C TYR A 206 7.25 16.20 -8.82
N ILE A 207 7.81 15.53 -9.82
CA ILE A 207 9.25 15.55 -10.09
C ILE A 207 9.72 16.98 -10.37
N PHE A 208 8.98 17.73 -11.19
CA PHE A 208 9.27 19.14 -11.44
C PHE A 208 9.28 19.97 -10.15
N LEU A 209 8.26 19.83 -9.29
CA LEU A 209 8.21 20.55 -8.01
C LEU A 209 9.37 20.17 -7.07
N LEU A 210 9.81 18.91 -7.08
CA LEU A 210 10.99 18.47 -6.31
C LEU A 210 12.28 19.10 -6.85
N ILE A 211 12.42 19.18 -8.18
CA ILE A 211 13.56 19.85 -8.81
C ILE A 211 13.56 21.34 -8.43
N VAL A 212 12.40 22.02 -8.51
CA VAL A 212 12.27 23.42 -8.07
C VAL A 212 12.65 23.59 -6.60
N ALA A 213 12.20 22.70 -5.71
CA ALA A 213 12.60 22.74 -4.30
C ALA A 213 14.12 22.58 -4.11
N ILE A 214 14.75 21.65 -4.82
CA ILE A 214 16.21 21.45 -4.78
C ILE A 214 16.94 22.68 -5.32
N ILE A 215 16.46 23.30 -6.39
CA ILE A 215 17.04 24.53 -6.95
C ILE A 215 16.96 25.67 -5.93
N ILE A 216 15.80 25.87 -5.27
CA ILE A 216 15.64 26.88 -4.23
C ILE A 216 16.61 26.62 -3.07
N PHE A 217 16.74 25.37 -2.62
CA PHE A 217 17.70 24.99 -1.58
C PHE A 217 19.15 25.33 -1.97
N ILE A 218 19.54 25.03 -3.21
CA ILE A 218 20.91 25.29 -3.70
C ILE A 218 21.18 26.78 -3.85
N ILE A 219 20.19 27.57 -4.27
CA ILE A 219 20.30 29.03 -4.55
C ILE A 219 20.15 29.88 -3.28
N SER A 220 19.48 29.37 -2.23
CA SER A 220 19.20 30.12 -1.00
C SER A 220 20.44 30.79 -0.39
N PRO A 221 21.57 30.08 -0.20
CA PRO A 221 22.76 30.68 0.41
C PRO A 221 23.38 31.81 -0.43
N GLN A 222 23.33 31.72 -1.77
CA GLN A 222 23.88 32.74 -2.67
C GLN A 222 22.98 33.98 -2.67
N VAL A 223 21.66 33.79 -2.66
CA VAL A 223 20.70 34.89 -2.49
C VAL A 223 20.90 35.56 -1.14
N MET A 224 21.11 34.78 -0.07
CA MET A 224 21.44 35.32 1.24
C MET A 224 22.72 36.17 1.18
N LEU A 225 23.83 35.63 0.67
CA LEU A 225 25.12 36.35 0.58
C LEU A 225 25.02 37.64 -0.23
N TYR A 226 24.37 37.58 -1.40
CA TYR A 226 24.11 38.77 -2.23
C TYR A 226 23.27 39.81 -1.47
N THR A 227 22.23 39.36 -0.78
CA THR A 227 21.37 40.27 0.00
C THR A 227 22.11 40.90 1.19
N ILE A 228 23.02 40.16 1.83
CA ILE A 228 23.87 40.69 2.90
C ILE A 228 24.79 41.80 2.36
N GLU A 229 25.38 41.59 1.18
CA GLU A 229 26.31 42.55 0.56
C GLU A 229 25.62 43.88 0.18
N TYR A 230 24.42 43.82 -0.40
CA TYR A 230 23.77 45.01 -0.99
C TYR A 230 22.67 45.64 -0.12
N ILE A 231 22.02 44.85 0.74
CA ILE A 231 20.85 45.31 1.51
C ILE A 231 21.14 45.30 3.01
N GLY A 232 21.78 44.23 3.49
CA GLY A 232 22.27 44.14 4.86
C GLY A 232 22.02 42.79 5.52
N TYR A 233 22.77 42.57 6.60
CA TYR A 233 22.83 41.30 7.33
C TYR A 233 21.45 40.75 7.72
N ASN A 234 20.63 41.57 8.40
CA ASN A 234 19.35 41.11 8.95
C ASN A 234 18.37 40.65 7.85
N ILE A 235 18.33 41.38 6.73
CA ILE A 235 17.41 41.08 5.63
C ILE A 235 17.86 39.82 4.88
N GLY A 236 19.17 39.65 4.67
CA GLY A 236 19.71 38.45 4.03
C GLY A 236 19.35 37.16 4.77
N PHE A 237 19.62 37.11 6.08
CA PHE A 237 19.27 35.94 6.89
C PHE A 237 17.76 35.73 7.04
N THR A 238 16.98 36.82 7.17
CA THR A 238 15.52 36.72 7.21
C THR A 238 15.00 36.07 5.93
N LEU A 239 15.45 36.54 4.76
CA LEU A 239 15.08 35.99 3.46
C LEU A 239 15.47 34.52 3.31
N ASP A 240 16.65 34.13 3.81
CA ASP A 240 17.12 32.75 3.79
C ASP A 240 16.16 31.81 4.55
N TRP A 241 15.70 32.20 5.74
CA TRP A 241 14.71 31.41 6.49
C TRP A 241 13.37 31.25 5.76
N PHE A 242 12.92 32.27 5.01
CA PHE A 242 11.73 32.16 4.16
C PHE A 242 11.95 31.19 2.99
N LEU A 243 13.10 31.25 2.32
CA LEU A 243 13.45 30.32 1.24
C LEU A 243 13.58 28.88 1.77
N HIS A 244 14.15 28.69 2.97
CA HIS A 244 14.18 27.42 3.65
C HIS A 244 12.78 26.85 3.93
N ALA A 245 11.88 27.67 4.49
CA ALA A 245 10.50 27.25 4.71
C ALA A 245 9.78 26.89 3.40
N LEU A 246 10.07 27.62 2.31
CA LEU A 246 9.47 27.41 0.99
C LEU A 246 9.89 26.08 0.36
N TRP A 247 11.21 25.81 0.24
CA TRP A 247 11.65 24.59 -0.43
C TRP A 247 11.27 23.33 0.36
N ILE A 248 11.32 23.39 1.70
CA ILE A 248 10.89 22.27 2.56
C ILE A 248 9.41 21.97 2.34
N SER A 249 8.56 23.01 2.32
CA SER A 249 7.12 22.87 2.08
C SER A 249 6.82 22.24 0.71
N LEU A 250 7.47 22.72 -0.35
CA LEU A 250 7.34 22.17 -1.69
C LEU A 250 7.78 20.69 -1.75
N ALA A 251 8.91 20.35 -1.13
CA ALA A 251 9.43 19.00 -1.10
C ALA A 251 8.49 18.03 -0.37
N ILE A 252 7.97 18.43 0.80
CA ILE A 252 7.01 17.63 1.59
C ILE A 252 5.72 17.41 0.80
N MET A 253 5.16 18.47 0.22
CA MET A 253 3.90 18.40 -0.53
C MET A 253 4.04 17.50 -1.77
N ALA A 254 5.09 17.71 -2.57
CA ALA A 254 5.32 16.93 -3.79
C ALA A 254 5.63 15.46 -3.48
N GLY A 255 6.54 15.20 -2.54
CA GLY A 255 6.93 13.84 -2.16
C GLY A 255 5.77 13.05 -1.57
N SER A 256 4.96 13.67 -0.70
CA SER A 256 3.80 12.99 -0.13
C SER A 256 2.71 12.72 -1.17
N ALA A 257 2.45 13.64 -2.10
CA ALA A 257 1.44 13.45 -3.14
C ALA A 257 1.84 12.30 -4.08
N PHE A 258 3.09 12.31 -4.54
CA PHE A 258 3.68 11.22 -5.32
C PHE A 258 3.59 9.87 -4.58
N TYR A 259 3.91 9.85 -3.28
CA TYR A 259 3.82 8.63 -2.48
C TYR A 259 2.38 8.12 -2.35
N SER A 260 1.41 9.00 -2.07
CA SER A 260 0.01 8.57 -1.93
C SER A 260 -0.59 8.04 -3.23
N GLU A 261 -0.31 8.67 -4.37
CA GLU A 261 -0.84 8.19 -5.66
C GLU A 261 -0.12 6.92 -6.13
N SER A 262 1.20 6.80 -5.89
CA SER A 262 1.94 5.60 -6.27
C SER A 262 1.48 4.35 -5.51
N ILE A 263 1.03 4.48 -4.26
CA ILE A 263 0.42 3.37 -3.51
C ILE A 263 -0.87 2.87 -4.17
N LEU A 264 -1.69 3.78 -4.70
CA LEU A 264 -2.92 3.42 -5.39
C LEU A 264 -2.60 2.79 -6.76
N ALA A 265 -1.74 3.42 -7.55
CA ALA A 265 -1.40 3.00 -8.91
C ALA A 265 -0.64 1.66 -8.94
N HIS A 266 0.24 1.42 -7.96
CA HIS A 266 1.13 0.26 -7.88
C HIS A 266 0.91 -0.56 -6.60
N ASN A 267 -0.35 -0.69 -6.16
CA ASN A 267 -0.68 -1.31 -4.87
C ASN A 267 -0.13 -2.73 -4.69
N ARG A 268 -0.21 -3.58 -5.73
CA ARG A 268 0.31 -4.96 -5.66
C ARG A 268 1.82 -4.99 -5.37
N GLU A 269 2.58 -4.20 -6.12
CA GLU A 269 4.03 -4.07 -5.93
C GLU A 269 4.37 -3.45 -4.58
N TYR A 270 3.58 -2.46 -4.13
CA TYR A 270 3.74 -1.84 -2.82
C TYR A 270 3.58 -2.86 -1.68
N LEU A 271 2.54 -3.70 -1.72
CA LEU A 271 2.32 -4.73 -0.71
C LEU A 271 3.40 -5.80 -0.73
N GLN A 272 3.84 -6.24 -1.93
CA GLN A 272 4.96 -7.18 -2.06
C GLN A 272 6.25 -6.61 -1.45
N LYS A 273 6.59 -5.35 -1.76
CA LYS A 273 7.75 -4.64 -1.17
C LYS A 273 7.60 -4.46 0.34
N LYS A 274 6.39 -4.23 0.84
CA LYS A 274 6.12 -4.08 2.28
C LYS A 274 6.31 -5.39 3.03
N ILE A 275 5.85 -6.50 2.46
CA ILE A 275 6.06 -7.85 3.00
C ILE A 275 7.57 -8.17 3.03
N SER A 276 8.30 -7.88 1.96
CA SER A 276 9.75 -8.13 1.92
C SER A 276 10.54 -7.23 2.87
N LYS A 277 10.21 -5.93 2.97
CA LYS A 277 10.86 -5.01 3.93
C LYS A 277 10.57 -5.36 5.39
N GLY A 278 9.36 -5.83 5.70
CA GLY A 278 9.02 -6.31 7.04
C GLY A 278 9.95 -7.43 7.53
N LYS A 279 10.47 -8.26 6.61
CA LYS A 279 11.45 -9.31 6.88
C LYS A 279 12.83 -8.79 7.27
N HIS A 280 13.18 -7.55 6.90
CA HIS A 280 14.52 -6.96 7.07
C HIS A 280 14.52 -5.59 7.77
N ILE A 281 13.45 -5.25 8.50
CA ILE A 281 13.26 -3.93 9.11
C ILE A 281 14.41 -3.55 10.07
N TRP A 282 15.02 -4.54 10.71
CA TRP A 282 16.14 -4.38 11.64
C TRP A 282 17.42 -3.88 10.94
N VAL A 283 17.64 -4.25 9.67
CA VAL A 283 18.80 -3.79 8.88
C VAL A 283 18.68 -2.30 8.55
N TYR A 284 17.48 -1.84 8.20
CA TYR A 284 17.22 -0.43 7.90
C TYR A 284 17.26 0.46 9.15
N LEU A 285 17.02 -0.10 10.34
CA LEU A 285 17.20 0.60 11.61
C LEU A 285 18.66 0.64 12.05
N ALA A 286 19.42 -0.42 11.80
CA ALA A 286 20.82 -0.52 12.20
C ALA A 286 21.71 0.52 11.48
N ILE A 287 21.50 0.78 10.19
CA ILE A 287 22.33 1.70 9.38
C ILE A 287 22.33 3.16 9.89
N PRO A 288 21.17 3.82 10.12
CA PRO A 288 21.19 5.19 10.64
C PRO A 288 21.70 5.24 12.08
N ILE A 289 21.46 4.21 12.90
CA ILE A 289 22.01 4.12 14.26
C ILE A 289 23.54 4.02 14.22
N THR A 290 24.10 3.24 13.30
CA THR A 290 25.56 3.14 13.14
C THR A 290 26.16 4.43 12.60
N VAL A 291 25.50 5.10 11.65
CA VAL A 291 25.94 6.42 11.15
C VAL A 291 25.92 7.47 12.26
N VAL A 292 24.86 7.55 13.06
CA VAL A 292 24.78 8.47 14.20
C VAL A 292 25.83 8.13 15.26
N ALA A 293 26.03 6.85 15.58
CA ALA A 293 27.06 6.43 16.54
C ALA A 293 28.47 6.81 16.07
N VAL A 294 28.75 6.70 14.77
CA VAL A 294 30.03 7.16 14.17
C VAL A 294 30.17 8.68 14.25
N LEU A 295 29.14 9.44 13.90
CA LEU A 295 29.17 10.91 13.99
C LEU A 295 29.32 11.42 15.43
N VAL A 296 28.66 10.77 16.39
CA VAL A 296 28.82 11.06 17.82
C VAL A 296 30.23 10.70 18.30
N GLY A 297 30.79 9.57 17.85
CA GLY A 297 32.17 9.19 18.16
C GLY A 297 33.22 10.16 17.59
N ILE A 298 33.00 10.69 16.38
CA ILE A 298 33.80 11.76 15.78
C ILE A 298 33.71 13.03 16.64
N TYR A 299 32.50 13.43 17.03
CA TYR A 299 32.25 14.65 17.80
C TYR A 299 32.83 14.59 19.23
N MET A 300 32.75 13.43 19.88
CA MET A 300 33.19 13.24 21.28
C MET A 300 34.68 12.92 21.42
N ASN A 301 35.43 12.79 20.31
CA ASN A 301 36.87 12.50 20.26
C ASN A 301 37.30 11.21 21.03
N THR A 302 36.40 10.24 21.18
CA THR A 302 36.63 8.97 21.90
C THR A 302 37.10 7.87 20.93
N TRP A 303 38.34 7.91 20.47
CA TRP A 303 38.91 6.89 19.56
C TRP A 303 39.84 5.93 20.33
N ASN A 304 39.30 4.82 20.82
CA ASN A 304 40.05 3.70 21.40
C ASN A 304 40.17 2.54 20.38
N PRO A 305 41.32 1.85 20.24
CA PRO A 305 41.62 0.84 19.21
C PRO A 305 40.72 -0.41 19.13
N VAL A 306 39.67 -0.53 19.95
CA VAL A 306 38.69 -1.64 19.88
C VAL A 306 37.63 -1.42 18.77
N ILE A 307 37.42 -0.19 18.34
CA ILE A 307 36.36 0.19 17.38
C ILE A 307 36.54 -0.42 15.97
N PRO A 308 37.75 -0.53 15.39
CA PRO A 308 37.95 -1.21 14.10
C PRO A 308 37.49 -2.67 14.13
N ILE A 309 37.65 -3.37 15.25
CA ILE A 309 37.25 -4.77 15.44
C ILE A 309 35.72 -4.89 15.45
N ILE A 310 35.02 -3.93 16.06
CA ILE A 310 33.55 -3.89 16.10
C ILE A 310 32.97 -3.58 14.70
N ILE A 311 33.58 -2.66 13.94
CA ILE A 311 33.16 -2.38 12.57
C ILE A 311 33.42 -3.60 11.67
N LEU A 312 34.58 -4.25 11.80
CA LEU A 312 34.90 -5.48 11.07
C LEU A 312 33.91 -6.61 11.40
N PHE A 313 33.56 -6.79 12.68
CA PHE A 313 32.59 -7.78 13.15
C PHE A 313 31.17 -7.46 12.65
N SER A 314 30.79 -6.18 12.60
CA SER A 314 29.50 -5.72 12.08
C SER A 314 29.36 -5.99 10.58
N VAL A 315 30.42 -5.74 9.81
CA VAL A 315 30.47 -5.99 8.36
C VAL A 315 30.48 -7.49 8.06
N LEU A 316 31.22 -8.29 8.84
CA LEU A 316 31.22 -9.75 8.74
C LEU A 316 29.85 -10.34 9.07
N LEU A 317 29.21 -9.89 10.14
CA LEU A 317 27.88 -10.35 10.55
C LEU A 317 26.83 -10.05 9.47
N VAL A 318 26.86 -8.85 8.88
CA VAL A 318 25.95 -8.45 7.80
C VAL A 318 26.18 -9.30 6.54
N ASN A 319 27.43 -9.59 6.19
CA ASN A 319 27.76 -10.44 5.04
C ASN A 319 27.39 -11.92 5.26
N VAL A 320 27.58 -12.47 6.46
CA VAL A 320 27.15 -13.83 6.82
C VAL A 320 25.62 -13.94 6.77
N CYS A 321 24.90 -12.95 7.31
CA CYS A 321 23.43 -12.89 7.24
C CYS A 321 22.93 -12.81 5.78
N LYS A 322 23.62 -12.07 4.91
CA LYS A 322 23.31 -11.99 3.48
C LYS A 322 23.47 -13.34 2.76
N ILE A 323 24.58 -14.03 3.00
CA ILE A 323 24.88 -15.35 2.38
C ILE A 323 23.89 -16.42 2.84
N LEU A 324 23.54 -16.46 4.13
CA LEU A 324 22.54 -17.40 4.67
C LEU A 324 21.14 -17.17 4.10
N MET A 325 20.80 -15.95 3.69
CA MET A 325 19.50 -15.64 3.10
C MET A 325 19.43 -15.89 1.59
N GLU A 326 20.52 -15.66 0.85
CA GLU A 326 20.59 -15.97 -0.59
C GLU A 326 20.66 -17.49 -0.85
N GLY A 327 21.23 -18.28 0.08
CA GLY A 327 21.26 -19.74 -0.02
C GLY A 327 19.89 -20.44 0.17
N ARG A 328 18.94 -19.79 0.84
CA ARG A 328 17.62 -20.39 1.15
C ARG A 328 16.60 -20.24 0.02
N ASN A 329 16.77 -19.26 -0.87
CA ASN A 329 15.89 -19.04 -2.02
C ASN A 329 16.22 -19.91 -3.25
N LYS A 330 17.24 -20.76 -3.19
CA LYS A 330 17.60 -21.70 -4.28
C LYS A 330 17.02 -23.11 -4.10
N ASN A 331 16.43 -23.42 -2.94
CA ASN A 331 15.96 -24.78 -2.59
C ASN A 331 14.47 -24.86 -2.22
N GLU A 332 13.67 -23.81 -2.46
CA GLU A 332 12.20 -23.81 -2.43
C GLU A 332 11.68 -23.31 -3.78
#